data_AF-N1ZH46-F1
#
_entry.id   AF-N1ZH46-F1
#
_cell.length_a   1.000
_cell.length_b   1.000
_cell.length_c   1.000
_cell.angle_alpha   90.00
_cell.angle_beta   90.00
_cell.angle_gamma   90.00
#
_symmetry.space_group_name_H-M   'P 1'
#
loop_
_entity.id
_entity.type
_entity.pdbx_description
1 polymer ?
#
loop_
_entity_poly.entity_id
_entity_poly.type
_entity_poly.pdbx_seq_one_letter_code
_entity_poly.pdbx_strand_id
1 'polypeptide(L)'
;PKPKPDMIKLKNLKNYSLKSAQDYAKENGLTLQISEKYSQNVEKGMIMAMSPDPGTKVEKGSTITISVSKGEKEKNTETNITKNFTVDYAPPKNLKEDTDNHNEKELDKGNHVQIYIKDDDHSLSNIYRDLYIKRDMSFSIPFSLKNGSGELRVVRDGQTILNEKVTK
;
A
#
# COMPACT_ATOMS: atom_id res chain seq x y z
N PRO A 1 -33.85 53.93 -16.39
CA PRO A 1 -32.67 53.10 -16.73
C PRO A 1 -32.29 52.18 -15.56
N LYS A 2 -32.10 50.87 -15.79
CA LYS A 2 -31.54 49.99 -14.75
C LYS A 2 -30.06 50.38 -14.51
N PRO A 3 -29.57 50.41 -13.26
CA PRO A 3 -28.15 50.63 -12.99
C PRO A 3 -27.31 49.54 -13.66
N LYS A 4 -26.13 49.91 -14.18
CA LYS A 4 -25.20 48.94 -14.76
C LYS A 4 -24.69 48.00 -13.66
N PRO A 5 -24.64 46.67 -13.89
CA PRO A 5 -24.12 45.73 -12.91
C PRO A 5 -22.63 45.98 -12.64
N ASP A 6 -22.25 45.80 -11.37
CA ASP A 6 -20.86 45.89 -10.93
C ASP A 6 -20.09 44.63 -11.36
N MET A 7 -19.02 44.83 -12.11
CA MET A 7 -18.31 43.78 -12.84
C MET A 7 -16.91 43.57 -12.26
N ILE A 8 -16.63 42.35 -11.82
CA ILE A 8 -15.36 41.95 -11.21
C ILE A 8 -14.55 41.16 -12.23
N LYS A 9 -13.30 41.58 -12.48
CA LYS A 9 -12.36 40.80 -13.27
C LYS A 9 -11.70 39.74 -12.40
N LEU A 10 -11.85 38.47 -12.76
CA LEU A 10 -11.34 37.35 -11.95
C LEU A 10 -9.81 37.32 -11.92
N LYS A 11 -9.25 37.21 -10.70
CA LYS A 11 -7.82 36.92 -10.49
C LYS A 11 -7.55 35.44 -10.78
N ASN A 12 -6.33 35.12 -11.22
CA ASN A 12 -5.88 33.73 -11.26
C ASN A 12 -5.63 33.21 -9.84
N LEU A 13 -6.43 32.23 -9.42
CA LEU A 13 -6.34 31.57 -8.11
C LEU A 13 -5.66 30.20 -8.18
N LYS A 14 -5.17 29.77 -9.35
CA LYS A 14 -4.41 28.50 -9.48
C LYS A 14 -3.15 28.57 -8.62
N ASN A 15 -2.86 27.48 -7.89
CA ASN A 15 -1.79 27.36 -6.90
C ASN A 15 -1.92 28.30 -5.70
N TYR A 16 -3.09 28.88 -5.43
CA TYR A 16 -3.38 29.53 -4.16
C TYR A 16 -4.02 28.54 -3.20
N SER A 17 -3.92 28.82 -1.90
CA SER A 17 -4.63 28.06 -0.88
C SER A 17 -6.14 28.29 -0.96
N LEU A 18 -6.92 27.32 -0.49
CA LEU A 18 -8.37 27.49 -0.33
C LEU A 18 -8.72 28.75 0.48
N LYS A 19 -7.97 29.02 1.55
CA LYS A 19 -8.20 30.19 2.41
C LYS A 19 -8.04 31.50 1.63
N SER A 20 -6.97 31.62 0.84
CA SER A 20 -6.73 32.82 0.02
C SER A 20 -7.83 33.05 -1.02
N ALA A 21 -8.42 31.98 -1.58
CA ALA A 21 -9.56 32.13 -2.48
C ALA A 21 -10.83 32.57 -1.76
N GLN A 22 -11.08 32.04 -0.56
CA GLN A 22 -12.22 32.45 0.27
C GLN A 22 -12.14 33.93 0.65
N ASP A 23 -10.95 34.41 1.03
CA ASP A 23 -10.71 35.81 1.34
C ASP A 23 -10.95 36.69 0.10
N TYR A 24 -10.41 36.31 -1.07
CA TYR A 24 -10.64 36.99 -2.33
C TYR A 24 -12.13 37.07 -2.70
N ALA A 25 -12.86 35.96 -2.56
CA ALA A 25 -14.28 35.91 -2.87
C ALA A 25 -15.09 36.82 -1.94
N LYS A 26 -14.77 36.82 -0.63
CA LYS A 26 -15.41 37.71 0.34
C LYS A 26 -15.16 39.19 0.03
N GLU A 27 -13.92 39.57 -0.26
CA GLU A 27 -13.54 40.94 -0.61
C GLU A 27 -14.26 41.46 -1.86
N ASN A 28 -14.49 40.59 -2.84
CA ASN A 28 -15.13 40.94 -4.10
C ASN A 28 -16.64 40.68 -4.11
N GLY A 29 -17.21 40.12 -3.03
CA GLY A 29 -18.63 39.76 -2.98
C GLY A 29 -19.00 38.66 -3.99
N LEU A 30 -18.12 37.68 -4.17
CA LEU A 30 -18.33 36.48 -4.99
C LEU A 30 -18.68 35.29 -4.09
N THR A 31 -19.36 34.30 -4.67
CA THR A 31 -19.63 33.02 -4.02
C THR A 31 -18.65 31.97 -4.52
N LEU A 32 -18.14 31.10 -3.64
CA LEU A 32 -17.31 29.96 -4.04
C LEU A 32 -18.06 28.65 -3.96
N GLN A 33 -17.95 27.85 -5.02
CA GLN A 33 -18.29 26.44 -5.01
C GLN A 33 -16.99 25.63 -5.02
N ILE A 34 -16.81 24.78 -4.00
CA ILE A 34 -15.58 24.00 -3.84
C ILE A 34 -15.83 22.58 -4.32
N SER A 35 -14.94 22.11 -5.19
CA SER A 35 -14.85 20.71 -5.60
C SER A 35 -13.47 20.19 -5.23
N GLU A 36 -13.36 18.93 -4.83
CA GLU A 36 -12.07 18.32 -4.50
C GLU A 36 -11.74 17.23 -5.53
N LYS A 37 -10.49 17.22 -6.02
CA LYS A 37 -10.00 16.21 -6.96
C LYS A 37 -8.58 15.77 -6.59
N TYR A 38 -8.22 14.54 -6.90
CA TYR A 38 -6.83 14.09 -6.78
C TYR A 38 -5.97 14.71 -7.88
N SER A 39 -4.72 15.06 -7.55
CA SER A 39 -3.74 15.59 -8.50
C SER A 39 -2.35 15.13 -8.09
N GLN A 40 -1.56 14.68 -9.07
CA GLN A 40 -0.16 14.32 -8.84
C GLN A 40 0.79 15.52 -8.85
N ASN A 41 0.36 16.61 -9.46
CA ASN A 41 1.24 17.77 -9.72
C ASN A 41 0.91 18.97 -8.84
N VAL A 42 -0.13 18.88 -8.00
CA VAL A 42 -0.61 19.99 -7.18
C VAL A 42 -0.74 19.51 -5.74
N GLU A 43 -0.04 20.20 -4.83
CA GLU A 43 -0.04 19.89 -3.40
C GLU A 43 -1.45 19.90 -2.80
N LYS A 44 -1.67 19.04 -1.80
CA LYS A 44 -2.94 18.96 -1.09
C LYS A 44 -3.34 20.31 -0.50
N GLY A 45 -4.60 20.71 -0.72
CA GLY A 45 -5.16 21.99 -0.22
C GLY A 45 -4.95 23.18 -1.17
N MET A 46 -4.22 22.99 -2.27
CA MET A 46 -4.00 24.03 -3.28
C MET A 46 -5.02 23.94 -4.41
N ILE A 47 -5.39 25.09 -4.98
CA ILE A 47 -6.35 25.17 -6.07
C ILE A 47 -5.67 24.75 -7.38
N MET A 48 -6.19 23.70 -8.01
CA MET A 48 -5.70 23.20 -9.30
C MET A 48 -6.42 23.83 -10.50
N ALA A 49 -7.69 24.20 -10.33
CA ALA A 49 -8.51 24.74 -11.42
C ALA A 49 -9.58 25.68 -10.87
N MET A 50 -10.07 26.57 -11.73
CA MET A 50 -11.18 27.45 -11.45
C MET A 50 -12.05 27.62 -12.70
N SER A 51 -13.32 27.92 -12.49
CA SER A 51 -14.27 28.27 -13.54
C SER A 51 -15.24 29.32 -13.02
N PRO A 52 -15.48 30.44 -13.73
CA PRO A 52 -14.89 30.82 -15.02
C PRO A 52 -13.37 31.05 -14.98
N ASP A 53 -12.74 31.08 -16.16
CA ASP A 53 -11.29 31.26 -16.28
C ASP A 53 -10.81 32.63 -15.76
N PRO A 54 -9.55 32.72 -15.30
CA PRO A 54 -8.93 33.98 -14.91
C PRO A 54 -9.07 35.06 -15.98
N GLY A 55 -9.36 36.29 -15.56
CA GLY A 55 -9.54 37.43 -16.46
C GLY A 55 -10.96 37.60 -16.99
N THR A 56 -11.83 36.59 -16.86
CA THR A 56 -13.27 36.72 -17.12
C THR A 56 -13.87 37.80 -16.22
N LYS A 57 -14.79 38.61 -16.78
CA LYS A 57 -15.56 39.57 -16.00
C LYS A 57 -16.88 38.93 -15.59
N VAL A 58 -17.19 38.98 -14.30
CA VAL A 58 -18.42 38.42 -13.73
C VAL A 58 -19.14 39.47 -12.92
N GLU A 59 -20.45 39.33 -12.78
CA GLU A 59 -21.23 40.21 -11.91
C GLU A 59 -20.93 39.93 -10.44
N LYS A 60 -20.94 40.97 -9.61
CA LYS A 60 -20.92 40.80 -8.15
C LYS A 60 -22.06 39.87 -7.71
N GLY A 61 -21.76 38.93 -6.81
CA GLY A 61 -22.66 37.86 -6.39
C GLY A 61 -22.55 36.58 -7.21
N SER A 62 -21.83 36.59 -8.34
CA SER A 62 -21.61 35.38 -9.15
C SER A 62 -20.92 34.26 -8.38
N THR A 63 -21.20 33.03 -8.78
CA THR A 63 -20.55 31.83 -8.22
C THR A 63 -19.35 31.43 -9.07
N ILE A 64 -18.22 31.19 -8.42
CA ILE A 64 -16.98 30.68 -9.02
C ILE A 64 -16.73 29.29 -8.47
N THR A 65 -16.56 28.31 -9.35
CA THR A 65 -16.17 26.96 -8.95
C THR A 65 -14.65 26.85 -8.90
N ILE A 66 -14.12 26.32 -7.81
CA ILE A 66 -12.71 25.96 -7.68
C ILE A 66 -12.56 24.46 -7.47
N SER A 67 -11.52 23.88 -8.06
CA SER A 67 -11.07 22.52 -7.76
C SER A 67 -9.84 22.57 -6.87
N VAL A 68 -9.93 21.96 -5.69
CA VAL A 68 -8.86 21.87 -4.71
C VAL A 68 -8.23 20.47 -4.77
N SER A 69 -6.91 20.41 -4.69
CA SER A 69 -6.18 19.15 -4.69
C SER A 69 -6.35 18.39 -3.38
N LYS A 70 -6.71 17.11 -3.51
CA LYS A 70 -6.65 16.12 -2.42
C LYS A 70 -5.23 15.55 -2.24
N GLY A 71 -4.28 16.00 -3.06
CA GLY A 71 -2.96 15.37 -3.22
C GLY A 71 -3.01 14.20 -4.20
N GLU A 72 -1.93 13.44 -4.25
CA GLU A 72 -1.84 12.22 -5.05
C GLU A 72 -2.90 11.22 -4.62
N LYS A 73 -3.50 10.53 -5.61
CA LYS A 73 -4.30 9.35 -5.30
C LYS A 73 -3.33 8.25 -4.89
N GLU A 74 -3.46 7.72 -3.68
CA GLU A 74 -2.73 6.52 -3.26
C GLU A 74 -2.99 5.42 -4.30
N LYS A 75 -1.94 5.04 -5.04
CA LYS A 75 -2.02 3.88 -5.92
C LYS A 75 -2.04 2.67 -5.00
N ASN A 76 -3.19 2.02 -4.88
CA ASN A 76 -3.26 0.67 -4.34
C ASN A 76 -2.55 -0.27 -5.33
N THR A 77 -1.22 -0.30 -5.28
CA THR A 77 -0.41 -1.28 -5.98
C THR A 77 -0.50 -2.56 -5.17
N GLU A 78 -1.51 -3.35 -5.47
CA GLU A 78 -1.56 -4.77 -5.14
C GLU A 78 -0.42 -5.45 -5.92
N THR A 79 0.78 -5.40 -5.35
CA THR A 79 1.92 -6.18 -5.85
C THR A 79 1.73 -7.60 -5.34
N ASN A 80 1.34 -8.52 -6.22
CA ASN A 80 1.36 -9.95 -5.93
C ASN A 80 2.81 -10.41 -5.79
N ILE A 81 3.35 -10.35 -4.58
CA ILE A 81 4.72 -10.79 -4.30
C ILE A 81 4.67 -12.28 -4.01
N THR A 82 5.50 -13.05 -4.69
CA THR A 82 5.65 -14.49 -4.43
C THR A 82 7.11 -14.79 -4.15
N LYS A 83 7.39 -15.42 -3.01
CA LYS A 83 8.73 -15.89 -2.66
C LYS A 83 8.87 -17.35 -3.02
N ASN A 84 9.89 -17.65 -3.79
CA ASN A 84 10.28 -19.01 -4.17
C ASN A 84 11.54 -19.39 -3.42
N PHE A 85 11.56 -20.58 -2.81
CA PHE A 85 12.74 -21.11 -2.14
C PHE A 85 12.73 -22.63 -2.19
N THR A 86 13.91 -23.23 -2.01
CA THR A 86 14.08 -24.67 -1.88
C THR A 86 14.48 -25.01 -0.45
N VAL A 87 13.90 -26.08 0.08
CA VAL A 87 14.34 -26.71 1.31
C VAL A 87 15.01 -28.02 0.94
N ASP A 88 16.32 -28.08 1.13
CA ASP A 88 17.11 -29.28 0.88
C ASP A 88 16.77 -30.34 1.93
N TYR A 89 16.73 -31.61 1.52
CA TYR A 89 16.60 -32.74 2.42
C TYR A 89 17.96 -33.12 3.01
N ALA A 90 18.03 -33.18 4.33
CA ALA A 90 19.19 -33.64 5.09
C ALA A 90 18.93 -35.09 5.55
N PRO A 91 19.58 -36.11 4.93
CA PRO A 91 19.42 -37.49 5.37
C PRO A 91 19.96 -37.68 6.80
N PRO A 92 19.33 -38.56 7.61
CA PRO A 92 19.78 -38.84 8.97
C PRO A 92 21.20 -39.42 8.97
N LYS A 93 22.08 -38.88 9.82
CA LYS A 93 23.52 -39.21 9.85
C LYS A 93 23.86 -40.60 10.41
N ASN A 94 22.89 -41.33 10.98
CA ASN A 94 23.10 -42.65 11.59
C ASN A 94 22.05 -43.66 11.10
N LEU A 95 22.26 -44.20 9.90
CA LEU A 95 21.71 -45.51 9.53
C LEU A 95 22.70 -46.58 10.02
N LYS A 96 22.74 -46.83 11.33
CA LYS A 96 23.30 -48.09 11.80
C LYS A 96 22.13 -49.04 11.99
N GLU A 97 22.16 -50.13 11.23
CA GLU A 97 21.34 -51.32 11.44
C GLU A 97 21.66 -51.88 12.83
N ASP A 98 21.04 -51.33 13.88
CA ASP A 98 21.04 -51.97 15.19
C ASP A 98 19.60 -52.08 15.66
N THR A 99 19.12 -53.30 15.49
CA THR A 99 17.95 -53.95 16.08
C THR A 99 17.67 -53.46 17.50
N ASP A 100 16.39 -53.22 17.78
CA ASP A 100 15.80 -53.04 19.11
C ASP A 100 16.02 -51.67 19.81
N ASN A 101 15.31 -50.63 19.36
CA ASN A 101 14.84 -49.61 20.31
C ASN A 101 13.61 -48.82 19.81
N HIS A 102 12.62 -48.64 20.70
CA HIS A 102 11.27 -48.11 20.46
C HIS A 102 11.17 -46.61 20.06
N ASN A 103 12.12 -46.06 19.27
CA ASN A 103 12.09 -44.68 18.75
C ASN A 103 12.13 -44.58 17.22
N GLU A 104 11.84 -45.68 16.52
CA GLU A 104 11.94 -45.80 15.05
C GLU A 104 10.91 -44.95 14.28
N LYS A 105 9.79 -44.59 14.93
CA LYS A 105 8.65 -43.91 14.29
C LYS A 105 8.89 -42.44 13.92
N GLU A 106 9.86 -41.77 14.54
CA GLU A 106 10.18 -40.36 14.24
C GLU A 106 11.20 -40.25 13.10
N LEU A 107 12.15 -41.18 13.00
CA LEU A 107 13.22 -41.16 11.99
C LEU A 107 12.70 -41.40 10.57
N ASP A 108 11.65 -42.22 10.41
CA ASP A 108 11.02 -42.46 9.10
C ASP A 108 10.16 -41.28 8.63
N LYS A 109 9.90 -40.25 9.45
CA LYS A 109 9.04 -39.14 8.99
C LYS A 109 9.75 -38.25 7.95
N GLY A 110 11.09 -38.21 7.94
CA GLY A 110 11.88 -37.27 7.15
C GLY A 110 12.17 -35.98 7.91
N ASN A 111 12.69 -34.93 7.25
CA ASN A 111 12.93 -33.65 7.94
C ASN A 111 11.61 -32.95 8.21
N HIS A 112 11.42 -32.47 9.43
CA HIS A 112 10.27 -31.67 9.83
C HIS A 112 10.48 -30.21 9.39
N VAL A 113 9.60 -29.69 8.55
CA VAL A 113 9.68 -28.34 7.98
C VAL A 113 8.50 -27.50 8.41
N GLN A 114 8.79 -26.36 9.03
CA GLN A 114 7.81 -25.36 9.43
C GLN A 114 8.09 -24.03 8.74
N ILE A 115 7.09 -23.51 8.02
CA ILE A 115 7.15 -22.24 7.31
C ILE A 115 6.28 -21.24 8.05
N TYR A 116 6.81 -20.06 8.32
CA TYR A 116 6.14 -18.93 8.94
C TYR A 116 6.20 -17.74 8.00
N ILE A 117 5.10 -16.99 7.91
CA ILE A 117 5.05 -15.73 7.19
C ILE A 117 4.48 -14.62 8.05
N LYS A 118 4.97 -13.40 7.82
CA LYS A 118 4.36 -12.16 8.25
C LYS A 118 3.92 -11.41 7.02
N ASP A 119 2.64 -11.13 6.92
CA ASP A 119 2.08 -10.23 5.91
C ASP A 119 0.85 -9.53 6.53
N ASP A 120 -0.02 -8.92 5.73
CA ASP A 120 -1.19 -8.23 6.27
C ASP A 120 -2.24 -9.17 6.86
N ASP A 121 -2.24 -10.44 6.45
CA ASP A 121 -3.25 -11.43 6.81
C ASP A 121 -2.68 -12.53 7.74
N HIS A 122 -1.35 -12.58 7.91
CA HIS A 122 -0.63 -13.61 8.67
C HIS A 122 0.44 -13.03 9.61
N SER A 123 0.74 -13.77 10.68
CA SER A 123 1.74 -13.41 11.69
C SER A 123 2.71 -14.56 11.95
N LEU A 124 3.97 -14.24 12.26
CA LEU A 124 5.01 -15.22 12.62
C LEU A 124 4.70 -16.03 13.89
N SER A 125 3.68 -15.64 14.65
CA SER A 125 3.22 -16.42 15.80
C SER A 125 2.50 -17.71 15.39
N ASN A 126 1.93 -17.75 14.18
CA ASN A 126 1.20 -18.88 13.67
C ASN A 126 1.99 -19.56 12.54
N ILE A 127 1.98 -20.89 12.54
CA ILE A 127 2.60 -21.66 11.47
C ILE A 127 1.76 -21.52 10.21
N TYR A 128 2.40 -21.18 9.10
CA TYR A 128 1.76 -21.10 7.79
C TYR A 128 1.68 -22.47 7.11
N ARG A 129 2.76 -23.26 7.17
CA ARG A 129 2.77 -24.67 6.74
C ARG A 129 3.63 -25.50 7.68
N ASP A 130 3.14 -26.70 8.00
CA ASP A 130 3.83 -27.71 8.78
C ASP A 130 3.79 -29.03 8.00
N LEU A 131 4.95 -29.59 7.64
CA LEU A 131 5.04 -30.81 6.85
C LEU A 131 6.37 -31.53 7.07
N TYR A 132 6.47 -32.77 6.57
CA TYR A 132 7.72 -33.50 6.50
C TYR A 132 8.17 -33.68 5.04
N ILE A 133 9.48 -33.63 4.80
CA ILE A 133 10.09 -33.85 3.48
C ILE A 133 11.06 -35.04 3.52
N LYS A 134 11.08 -35.84 2.44
CA LYS A 134 12.02 -36.97 2.23
C LYS A 134 12.97 -36.76 1.04
N ARG A 135 12.95 -35.57 0.44
CA ARG A 135 13.75 -35.11 -0.71
C ARG A 135 13.66 -33.59 -0.78
N ASP A 136 14.53 -32.96 -1.57
CA ASP A 136 14.49 -31.52 -1.79
C ASP A 136 13.12 -31.10 -2.32
N MET A 137 12.57 -30.03 -1.75
CA MET A 137 11.27 -29.49 -2.12
C MET A 137 11.34 -27.98 -2.32
N SER A 138 10.80 -27.52 -3.45
CA SER A 138 10.62 -26.10 -3.73
C SER A 138 9.22 -25.62 -3.32
N PHE A 139 9.16 -24.44 -2.74
CA PHE A 139 7.94 -23.79 -2.29
C PHE A 139 7.78 -22.44 -2.97
N SER A 140 6.52 -22.09 -3.26
CA SER A 140 6.11 -20.77 -3.73
C SER A 140 5.07 -20.22 -2.77
N ILE A 141 5.41 -19.13 -2.09
CA ILE A 141 4.55 -18.53 -1.06
C ILE A 141 4.13 -17.13 -1.51
N PRO A 142 2.84 -16.90 -1.79
CA PRO A 142 2.32 -15.56 -2.06
C PRO A 142 2.26 -14.74 -0.76
N PHE A 143 2.52 -13.44 -0.87
CA PHE A 143 2.47 -12.47 0.23
C PHE A 143 1.41 -11.41 -0.05
N SER A 144 0.56 -11.15 0.95
CA SER A 144 -0.44 -10.08 0.94
C SER A 144 0.12 -8.83 1.61
N LEU A 145 0.67 -7.89 0.82
CA LEU A 145 1.24 -6.64 1.34
C LEU A 145 0.53 -5.41 0.75
N LYS A 146 -0.41 -4.82 1.48
CA LYS A 146 -1.05 -3.53 1.17
C LYS A 146 -0.08 -2.40 1.46
N ASN A 147 0.53 -2.39 2.66
CA ASN A 147 1.51 -1.38 3.08
C ASN A 147 2.68 -2.02 3.85
N GLY A 148 3.91 -1.59 3.57
CA GLY A 148 5.09 -2.02 4.32
C GLY A 148 5.75 -3.31 3.81
N SER A 149 6.25 -4.12 4.73
CA SER A 149 7.08 -5.29 4.45
C SER A 149 6.61 -6.52 5.21
N GLY A 150 6.68 -7.67 4.56
CA GLY A 150 6.51 -8.98 5.18
C GLY A 150 7.82 -9.62 5.62
N GLU A 151 7.72 -10.84 6.15
CA GLU A 151 8.86 -11.65 6.59
C GLU A 151 8.57 -13.13 6.30
N LEU A 152 9.57 -13.86 5.83
CA LEU A 152 9.54 -15.30 5.60
C LEU A 152 10.54 -15.96 6.53
N ARG A 153 10.11 -16.94 7.33
CA ARG A 153 10.98 -17.77 8.14
C ARG A 153 10.71 -19.24 7.89
N VAL A 154 11.76 -20.01 7.61
CA VAL A 154 11.69 -21.45 7.38
C VAL A 154 12.57 -22.16 8.39
N VAL A 155 12.00 -23.14 9.07
CA VAL A 155 12.64 -23.96 10.09
C VAL A 155 12.64 -25.41 9.60
N ARG A 156 13.79 -26.07 9.63
CA ARG A 156 13.96 -27.51 9.35
C ARG A 156 14.57 -28.17 10.58
N ASP A 157 13.90 -29.20 11.12
CA ASP A 157 14.30 -29.94 12.31
C ASP A 157 14.64 -29.02 13.51
N GLY A 158 13.81 -27.99 13.71
CA GLY A 158 14.00 -26.98 14.77
C GLY A 158 15.06 -25.91 14.48
N GLN A 159 15.81 -26.02 13.38
CA GLN A 159 16.81 -25.02 12.97
C GLN A 159 16.27 -24.09 11.89
N THR A 160 16.36 -22.78 12.11
CA THR A 160 16.05 -21.78 11.06
C THR A 160 17.06 -21.92 9.92
N ILE A 161 16.57 -22.23 8.73
CA ILE A 161 17.37 -22.37 7.49
C ILE A 161 17.17 -21.18 6.54
N LEU A 162 16.08 -20.42 6.69
CA LEU A 162 15.80 -19.21 5.92
C LEU A 162 15.13 -18.18 6.83
N ASN A 163 15.60 -16.94 6.78
CA ASN A 163 14.90 -15.79 7.36
C ASN A 163 15.12 -14.55 6.49
N GLU A 164 14.06 -14.06 5.84
CA GLU A 164 14.15 -12.95 4.90
C GLU A 164 13.01 -11.95 5.08
N LYS A 165 13.36 -10.66 4.96
CA LYS A 165 12.38 -9.59 4.79
C LYS A 165 11.84 -9.61 3.36
N VAL A 166 10.53 -9.44 3.23
CA VAL A 166 9.83 -9.35 1.94
C VAL A 166 9.32 -7.92 1.76
N THR A 167 9.73 -7.24 0.70
CA THR A 167 9.26 -5.89 0.38
C THR A 167 8.59 -5.87 -0.98
N LYS A 168 7.74 -4.85 -1.20
CA LYS A 168 7.28 -4.49 -2.55
C LYS A 168 8.43 -4.16 -3.48
#